data_AF-Q19LE9-F1
#
_entry.id   AF-Q19LE9-F1
#
_cell.length_a   1.000
_cell.length_b   1.000
_cell.length_c   1.000
_cell.angle_alpha   90.00
_cell.angle_beta   90.00
_cell.angle_gamma   90.00
#
_symmetry.space_group_name_H-M   'P 1'
#
loop_
_entity.id
_entity.type
_entity.pdbx_description
1 polymer ?
#
loop_
_entity_poly.entity_id
_entity_poly.type
_entity_poly.pdbx_seq_one_letter_code
_entity_poly.pdbx_strand_id
1 'polypeptide(L)'
;MAAVLARKAVDYVRSKDFRDYLMSTHFWGPVANWGLPIAAINDMSKSPEIISGRMTFALCCYSLVFMRFAYKVQPRNWLLFACHFTNEGAQLIPGGRLIKFNLEKKN
;
A
#
# COMPACT_ATOMS: atom_id res chain seq x y z
N MET A 1 13.06 20.32 -25.77
CA MET A 1 12.10 20.23 -24.65
C MET A 1 12.39 19.02 -23.74
N ALA A 2 12.50 17.80 -24.29
CA ALA A 2 12.82 16.59 -23.51
C ALA A 2 14.14 16.65 -22.72
N ALA A 3 15.22 17.19 -23.31
CA ALA A 3 16.51 17.32 -22.62
C ALA A 3 16.49 18.27 -21.41
N VAL A 4 15.62 19.30 -21.44
CA VAL A 4 15.46 20.25 -20.33
C VAL A 4 14.68 19.59 -19.18
N LEU A 5 13.66 18.79 -19.50
CA LEU A 5 12.93 17.99 -18.52
C LEU A 5 13.83 16.92 -17.89
N ALA A 6 14.66 16.25 -18.68
CA ALA A 6 15.63 15.27 -18.20
C ALA A 6 16.64 15.90 -17.24
N ARG A 7 17.19 17.07 -17.58
CA ARG A 7 18.14 17.77 -16.70
C ARG A 7 17.49 18.20 -15.38
N LYS A 8 16.29 18.77 -15.43
CA LYS A 8 15.51 19.11 -14.23
C LYS A 8 15.21 17.90 -13.34
N ALA A 9 14.90 16.74 -13.93
CA ALA A 9 14.68 15.51 -13.17
C ALA A 9 15.96 15.03 -12.48
N VAL A 10 17.10 15.06 -13.18
CA VAL A 10 18.42 14.71 -12.61
C VAL A 10 18.82 15.67 -11.49
N ASP A 11 18.62 16.96 -11.68
CA ASP A 11 18.94 17.98 -10.68
C ASP A 11 18.04 17.84 -9.44
N TYR A 12 16.75 17.50 -9.62
CA TYR A 12 15.83 17.20 -8.52
C TYR A 12 16.26 15.96 -7.73
N VAL A 13 16.63 14.86 -8.39
CA VAL A 13 17.13 13.65 -7.72
C VAL A 13 18.46 13.90 -6.99
N ARG A 14 19.28 14.85 -7.45
CA ARG A 14 20.52 15.26 -6.76
C ARG A 14 20.33 16.33 -5.69
N SER A 15 19.15 16.91 -5.56
CA SER A 15 18.86 17.99 -4.60
C SER A 15 19.02 17.53 -3.15
N LYS A 16 19.35 18.47 -2.26
CA LYS A 16 19.44 18.24 -0.82
C LYS A 16 18.08 17.83 -0.25
N ASP A 17 16.99 18.42 -0.74
CA ASP A 17 15.62 18.11 -0.30
C ASP A 17 15.22 16.66 -0.59
N PHE A 18 15.60 16.11 -1.74
CA PHE A 18 15.36 14.70 -2.05
C PHE A 18 16.18 13.77 -1.15
N ARG A 19 17.44 14.11 -0.87
CA ARG A 19 18.29 13.34 0.05
C ARG A 19 17.76 13.39 1.49
N ASP A 20 17.33 14.56 1.95
CA ASP A 20 16.73 14.74 3.27
C ASP A 20 15.40 13.99 3.38
N TYR A 21 14.60 13.93 2.30
CA TYR A 21 13.41 13.09 2.22
C TYR A 21 13.74 11.60 2.35
N LEU A 22 14.73 11.11 1.59
CA LEU A 22 15.18 9.72 1.65
C LEU A 22 15.74 9.33 3.02
N MET A 23 16.37 10.25 3.74
CA MET A 23 16.86 10.00 5.11
C MET A 23 15.81 10.26 6.20
N SER A 24 14.61 10.71 5.83
CA SER A 24 13.53 10.97 6.77
C SER A 24 12.75 9.70 7.15
N THR A 25 12.15 9.73 8.34
CA THR A 25 11.18 8.72 8.79
C THR A 25 9.93 8.67 7.90
N HIS A 26 9.61 9.77 7.21
CA HIS A 26 8.51 9.83 6.24
C HIS A 26 8.74 8.97 5.00
N PHE A 27 10.00 8.64 4.68
CA PHE A 27 10.34 7.70 3.60
C PHE A 27 10.48 6.26 4.13
N TRP A 28 11.34 6.05 5.13
CA TRP A 28 11.64 4.69 5.61
C TRP A 28 10.48 4.02 6.32
N GLY A 29 9.63 4.77 7.02
CA GLY A 29 8.43 4.22 7.67
C GLY A 29 7.50 3.53 6.65
N PRO A 30 7.05 4.24 5.61
CA PRO A 30 6.27 3.62 4.53
C PRO A 30 7.00 2.50 3.80
N VAL A 31 8.30 2.65 3.52
CA VAL A 31 9.12 1.62 2.85
C VAL A 31 9.12 0.32 3.64
N ALA A 32 9.26 0.36 4.96
CA ALA A 32 9.17 -0.83 5.80
C ALA A 32 7.74 -1.45 5.79
N ASN A 33 6.71 -0.61 5.65
CA ASN A 33 5.31 -1.07 5.59
C ASN A 33 4.95 -1.73 4.25
N TRP A 34 5.75 -1.58 3.19
CA TRP A 34 5.50 -2.23 1.89
C TRP A 34 5.53 -3.77 1.96
N GLY A 35 6.06 -4.34 3.03
CA GLY A 35 5.92 -5.78 3.31
C GLY A 35 4.47 -6.25 3.37
N LEU A 36 3.54 -5.40 3.86
CA LEU A 36 2.11 -5.72 3.93
C LEU A 36 1.46 -5.84 2.53
N PRO A 37 1.56 -4.85 1.63
CA PRO A 37 1.11 -5.00 0.25
C PRO A 37 1.74 -6.20 -0.47
N ILE A 38 3.05 -6.42 -0.30
CA ILE A 38 3.74 -7.55 -0.97
C ILE A 38 3.17 -8.88 -0.46
N ALA A 39 2.96 -9.02 0.84
CA ALA A 39 2.33 -10.22 1.41
C ALA A 39 0.89 -10.40 0.90
N ALA A 40 0.10 -9.31 0.84
CA ALA A 40 -1.26 -9.35 0.32
C ALA A 40 -1.33 -9.76 -1.15
N ILE A 41 -0.40 -9.26 -1.98
CA ILE A 41 -0.26 -9.66 -3.39
C ILE A 41 0.07 -11.15 -3.49
N ASN A 42 0.98 -11.65 -2.65
CA ASN A 42 1.33 -13.08 -2.64
C ASN A 42 0.13 -13.95 -2.19
N ASP A 43 -0.69 -13.45 -1.27
CA ASP A 43 -1.89 -14.16 -0.81
C ASP A 43 -2.99 -14.27 -1.88
N MET A 44 -2.97 -13.45 -2.93
CA MET A 44 -3.92 -13.56 -4.06
C MET A 44 -3.80 -14.89 -4.83
N SER A 45 -2.61 -15.49 -4.81
CA SER A 45 -2.31 -16.77 -5.48
C SER A 45 -2.68 -18.00 -4.64
N LYS A 46 -3.02 -17.82 -3.36
CA LYS A 46 -3.38 -18.92 -2.47
C LYS A 46 -4.84 -19.34 -2.64
N SER A 47 -5.13 -20.60 -2.31
CA SER A 47 -6.51 -21.12 -2.32
C SER A 47 -7.36 -20.35 -1.29
N PRO A 48 -8.61 -19.95 -1.62
CA PRO A 48 -9.47 -19.20 -0.70
C PRO A 48 -9.77 -19.93 0.61
N GLU A 49 -9.65 -21.26 0.67
CA GLU A 49 -9.84 -22.02 1.91
C GLU A 49 -8.79 -21.73 2.99
N ILE A 50 -7.59 -21.31 2.59
CA ILE A 50 -6.47 -21.02 3.49
C ILE A 50 -6.51 -19.56 3.97
N ILE A 51 -7.35 -18.73 3.35
CA ILE A 51 -7.39 -17.28 3.59
C ILE A 51 -8.39 -16.99 4.72
N SER A 52 -7.89 -16.40 5.81
CA SER A 52 -8.72 -16.01 6.95
C SER A 52 -9.51 -14.73 6.66
N GLY A 53 -10.82 -14.86 6.43
CA GLY A 53 -11.68 -13.69 6.15
C GLY A 53 -11.73 -12.66 7.28
N ARG A 54 -11.60 -13.09 8.54
CA ARG A 54 -11.52 -12.16 9.68
C ARG A 54 -10.25 -11.32 9.64
N MET A 55 -9.13 -11.92 9.23
CA MET A 55 -7.86 -11.21 9.10
C MET A 55 -7.87 -10.24 7.92
N THR A 56 -8.38 -10.66 6.76
CA THR A 56 -8.56 -9.77 5.59
C THR A 56 -9.43 -8.57 5.96
N PHE A 57 -10.55 -8.78 6.65
CA PHE A 57 -11.41 -7.67 7.06
C PHE A 57 -10.71 -6.72 8.04
N ALA A 58 -10.01 -7.24 9.04
CA ALA A 58 -9.25 -6.43 9.99
C ALA A 58 -8.17 -5.59 9.29
N LEU A 59 -7.45 -6.18 8.33
CA LEU A 59 -6.41 -5.49 7.57
C LEU A 59 -6.97 -4.45 6.58
N CYS A 60 -8.17 -4.66 6.03
CA CYS A 60 -8.88 -3.62 5.27
C CYS A 60 -9.23 -2.42 6.16
N CYS A 61 -9.83 -2.65 7.34
CA CYS A 61 -10.14 -1.58 8.29
C CYS A 61 -8.87 -0.84 8.75
N TYR A 62 -7.80 -1.57 9.04
CA TYR A 62 -6.49 -1.00 9.36
C TYR A 62 -5.99 -0.08 8.24
N SER A 63 -6.06 -0.52 6.99
CA SER A 63 -5.59 0.25 5.82
C SER A 63 -6.38 1.54 5.64
N LEU A 64 -7.71 1.51 5.80
CA LEU A 64 -8.57 2.71 5.73
C LEU A 64 -8.19 3.78 6.76
N VAL A 65 -7.95 3.36 8.02
CA VAL A 65 -7.55 4.28 9.10
C VAL A 65 -6.19 4.92 8.79
N PHE A 66 -5.23 4.12 8.32
CA PHE A 66 -3.90 4.62 7.99
C PHE A 66 -3.88 5.51 6.75
N MET A 67 -4.72 5.25 5.75
CA MET A 67 -4.89 6.17 4.61
C MET A 67 -5.41 7.54 5.05
N ARG A 68 -6.40 7.57 5.96
CA ARG A 68 -6.88 8.83 6.53
C ARG A 68 -5.79 9.56 7.32
N PHE A 69 -5.00 8.83 8.11
CA PHE A 69 -3.87 9.39 8.83
C PHE A 69 -2.80 9.98 7.89
N ALA A 70 -2.41 9.24 6.85
CA ALA A 70 -1.44 9.65 5.84
C ALA A 70 -1.86 10.93 5.10
N TYR A 71 -3.16 11.11 4.88
CA TYR A 71 -3.71 12.32 4.26
C TYR A 71 -3.75 13.53 5.21
N LYS A 72 -4.01 13.29 6.51
CA LYS A 72 -4.14 14.34 7.53
C LYS A 72 -2.81 14.83 8.09
N VAL A 73 -1.78 13.99 8.16
CA VAL A 73 -0.46 14.37 8.67
C VAL A 73 0.18 15.45 7.77
N GLN A 74 0.84 16.44 8.36
CA GLN A 74 1.56 17.50 7.65
C GLN A 74 3.06 17.43 8.00
N PRO A 75 3.97 17.40 7.00
CA PRO A 75 3.70 17.32 5.56
C PRO A 75 3.03 15.99 5.16
N ARG A 76 2.17 16.03 4.12
CA ARG A 76 1.38 14.86 3.68
C ARG A 76 2.27 13.69 3.29
N ASN A 77 1.98 12.51 3.82
CA ASN A 77 2.76 11.31 3.53
C ASN A 77 2.10 10.47 2.42
N TRP A 78 2.37 10.85 1.16
CA TRP A 78 1.84 10.17 -0.01
C TRP A 78 2.34 8.74 -0.18
N LEU A 79 3.57 8.42 0.29
CA LEU A 79 4.09 7.04 0.25
C LEU A 79 3.33 6.12 1.20
N LEU A 80 3.02 6.60 2.41
CA LEU A 80 2.19 5.85 3.36
C LEU A 80 0.79 5.60 2.77
N PHE A 81 0.19 6.63 2.18
CA PHE A 81 -1.11 6.51 1.52
C PHE A 81 -1.08 5.46 0.40
N ALA A 82 -0.08 5.53 -0.50
CA ALA A 82 0.06 4.60 -1.61
C ALA A 82 0.28 3.15 -1.15
N CYS A 83 1.04 2.95 -0.06
CA CYS A 83 1.23 1.63 0.54
C CYS A 83 -0.11 1.04 1.02
N HIS A 84 -0.86 1.76 1.84
CA HIS A 84 -2.14 1.25 2.36
C HIS A 84 -3.22 1.12 1.27
N PHE A 85 -3.22 2.00 0.27
CA PHE A 85 -4.11 1.88 -0.89
C PHE A 85 -3.84 0.60 -1.69
N THR A 86 -2.56 0.30 -1.95
CA THR A 86 -2.16 -0.94 -2.64
C THR A 86 -2.52 -2.17 -1.80
N ASN A 87 -2.28 -2.10 -0.50
CA ASN A 87 -2.60 -3.18 0.45
C ASN A 87 -4.11 -3.47 0.48
N GLU A 88 -4.96 -2.45 0.56
CA GLU A 88 -6.41 -2.60 0.54
C GLU A 88 -6.88 -3.20 -0.79
N GLY A 89 -6.40 -2.67 -1.92
CA GLY A 89 -6.73 -3.22 -3.25
C GLY A 89 -6.34 -4.68 -3.40
N ALA A 90 -5.13 -5.06 -2.96
CA ALA A 90 -4.65 -6.43 -3.01
C ALA A 90 -5.44 -7.37 -2.09
N GLN A 91 -5.97 -6.91 -0.96
CA GLN A 91 -6.76 -7.73 -0.02
C GLN A 91 -8.23 -7.90 -0.44
N LEU A 92 -8.81 -6.91 -1.11
CA LEU A 92 -10.19 -6.98 -1.59
C LEU A 92 -10.40 -8.11 -2.61
N ILE A 93 -9.39 -8.42 -3.44
CA ILE A 93 -9.44 -9.49 -4.44
C ILE A 93 -9.64 -10.88 -3.79
N PRO A 94 -8.73 -11.38 -2.92
CA PRO A 94 -8.92 -12.66 -2.24
C PRO A 94 -10.09 -12.62 -1.25
N GLY A 95 -10.36 -11.48 -0.61
CA GLY A 95 -11.53 -11.30 0.27
C GLY A 95 -12.86 -11.51 -0.47
N GLY A 96 -13.01 -10.94 -1.66
CA GLY A 96 -14.19 -11.14 -2.51
C GLY A 96 -14.35 -12.59 -2.97
N ARG A 97 -13.24 -13.27 -3.32
CA ARG A 97 -13.23 -14.70 -3.67
C ARG A 97 -13.69 -15.57 -2.50
N LEU A 98 -13.22 -15.27 -1.29
CA LEU A 98 -13.63 -15.98 -0.07
C LEU A 98 -15.12 -15.80 0.25
N ILE A 99 -15.66 -14.58 0.11
CA ILE A 99 -17.09 -14.32 0.33
C ILE A 99 -17.93 -15.14 -0.65
N LYS A 100 -17.57 -15.12 -1.94
CA LYS A 100 -18.25 -15.93 -2.96
C LYS A 100 -18.22 -17.42 -2.62
N PHE A 101 -17.05 -17.95 -2.25
CA PHE A 101 -16.90 -19.36 -1.85
C PHE A 101 -17.79 -19.74 -0.66
N ASN A 102 -17.85 -18.90 0.38
CA ASN A 102 -18.70 -19.14 1.55
C ASN A 102 -20.20 -19.07 1.23
N LEU A 103 -20.61 -18.24 0.25
CA LEU A 103 -21.99 -18.17 -0.21
C LEU A 103 -22.38 -19.42 -1.02
N GLU A 104 -21.50 -19.88 -1.93
CA GLU A 104 -21.72 -21.08 -2.74
C GLU A 104 -21.79 -22.35 -1.87
N LYS A 105 -20.96 -22.45 -0.82
CA LYS A 105 -20.98 -23.60 0.11
C LYS A 105 -22.24 -23.69 0.98
N LYS A 106 -22.98 -22.59 1.11
CA LYS A 106 -24.17 -22.50 1.97
C LYS A 106 -25.47 -22.86 1.23
N ASN A 107 -25.43 -22.91 -0.11
CA ASN A 107 -26.51 -23.39 -0.98
C ASN A 107 -26.32 -24.88 -1.30
#